data_AF-A0A1W2ENN0-F1
#
_entry.id   AF-A0A1W2ENN0-F1
#
_cell.length_a   1.000
_cell.length_b   1.000
_cell.length_c   1.000
_cell.angle_alpha   90.00
_cell.angle_beta   90.00
_cell.angle_gamma   90.00
#
_symmetry.space_group_name_H-M   'P 1'
#
loop_
_entity.id
_entity.type
_entity.pdbx_description
1 polymer ?
#
loop_
_entity_poly.entity_id
_entity_poly.type
_entity_poly.pdbx_seq_one_letter_code
_entity_poly.pdbx_strand_id
1 'polypeptide(L)' 'MGKTTSADNFASLINDVEDRLFAVLPDDTWFYPGHGDDSTLGKERPSLAEWRSRGW' A
#
# COMPACT_ATOMS: atom_id res chain seq x y z
N MET A 1 -4.29 24.53 5.91
CA MET A 1 -4.53 23.45 4.93
C MET A 1 -3.32 22.52 4.96
N GLY A 2 -3.46 21.38 5.64
CA GLY A 2 -2.37 20.49 6.03
C GLY A 2 -1.77 19.74 4.85
N LYS A 3 -0.50 20.01 4.55
CA LYS A 3 0.34 19.15 3.71
C LYS A 3 0.98 18.13 4.65
N THR A 4 0.28 17.04 4.95
CA THR A 4 0.86 15.91 5.68
C THR A 4 1.62 14.98 4.73
N THR A 5 2.47 15.55 3.87
CA THR A 5 3.47 14.83 3.05
C THR A 5 4.81 14.82 3.80
N SER A 6 4.79 14.38 5.06
CA SER A 6 6.02 14.11 5.81
C SER A 6 6.31 12.63 5.70
N ALA A 7 7.59 12.27 5.56
CA ALA A 7 8.05 10.88 5.48
C ALA A 7 7.51 9.99 6.61
N ASP A 8 7.24 10.57 7.78
CA ASP A 8 6.63 9.89 8.93
C ASP A 8 5.20 9.41 8.63
N ASN A 9 4.38 10.23 7.97
CA ASN A 9 3.01 9.84 7.61
C ASN A 9 3.01 8.75 6.53
N PHE A 10 3.95 8.83 5.57
CA PHE A 10 4.09 7.78 4.57
C PHE A 10 4.50 6.46 5.22
N ALA A 11 5.45 6.50 6.18
CA ALA A 11 5.87 5.32 6.93
C ALA A 11 4.73 4.72 7.74
N SER A 12 3.89 5.53 8.40
CA SER A 12 2.69 5.04 9.08
C SER A 12 1.69 4.43 8.10
N LEU A 13 1.44 5.09 6.96
CA LEU A 13 0.47 4.64 5.97
C LEU A 13 0.88 3.31 5.34
N ILE A 14 2.15 3.17 4.93
CA ILE A 14 2.64 1.91 4.34
C ILE A 14 2.65 0.77 5.36
N ASN A 15 2.98 1.05 6.62
CA ASN A 15 2.89 0.05 7.70
C ASN A 15 1.43 -0.39 7.93
N ASP A 16 0.48 0.54 8.00
CA ASP A 16 -0.94 0.22 8.16
C ASP A 16 -1.47 -0.59 6.96
N VAL A 17 -1.03 -0.28 5.75
CA VAL A 17 -1.38 -1.04 4.54
C VAL A 17 -0.84 -2.48 4.63
N GLU A 18 0.43 -2.65 4.99
CA GLU A 18 1.03 -3.99 5.19
C GLU A 18 0.29 -4.79 6.27
N ASP A 19 0.07 -4.20 7.44
CA ASP A 19 -0.47 -4.91 8.61
C ASP A 19 -1.98 -5.18 8.50
N ARG A 20 -2.75 -4.24 7.92
CA ARG A 20 -4.22 -4.37 7.87
C ARG A 20 -4.74 -4.98 6.59
N LEU A 21 -4.05 -4.79 5.45
CA LEU A 21 -4.45 -5.41 4.19
C LEU A 21 -3.63 -6.67 3.93
N PHE A 22 -2.31 -6.57 3.78
CA PHE A 22 -1.49 -7.70 3.32
C PHE A 22 -1.28 -8.80 4.36
N ALA A 23 -1.33 -8.48 5.66
CA ALA A 23 -1.21 -9.49 6.71
C ALA A 23 -2.56 -10.16 7.09
N VAL A 24 -3.69 -9.52 6.78
CA VAL A 24 -5.03 -10.01 7.13
C VAL A 24 -5.73 -10.67 5.94
N LEU A 25 -5.58 -10.11 4.75
CA LEU A 25 -6.29 -10.55 3.55
C LEU A 25 -5.43 -11.52 2.73
N PRO A 26 -6.03 -12.58 2.15
CA PRO A 26 -5.30 -13.52 1.31
C PRO A 26 -4.83 -12.87 0.00
N ASP A 27 -3.77 -13.41 -0.59
CA ASP A 27 -3.15 -12.91 -1.82
C ASP A 27 -4.11 -12.92 -3.05
N ASP A 28 -5.14 -13.76 -3.05
CA ASP A 28 -6.22 -13.80 -4.05
C ASP A 28 -7.27 -12.67 -3.88
N THR A 29 -7.10 -11.81 -2.88
CA THR A 29 -8.04 -10.70 -2.64
C THR A 29 -7.91 -9.65 -3.72
N TRP A 30 -9.01 -9.40 -4.41
CA TRP A 30 -9.14 -8.33 -5.37
C TRP A 30 -9.30 -6.98 -4.68
N PHE A 31 -8.57 -5.99 -5.19
CA PHE A 31 -8.79 -4.58 -4.84
C PHE A 31 -9.00 -3.77 -6.11
N TYR A 32 -9.85 -2.75 -5.98
CA TYR A 32 -10.29 -1.92 -7.08
C TYR A 32 -9.84 -0.49 -6.81
N PRO A 33 -8.65 -0.09 -7.31
CA PRO A 33 -8.20 1.28 -7.14
C PRO A 33 -9.10 2.23 -7.94
N GLY A 34 -9.29 3.45 -7.43
CA GLY A 34 -10.10 4.47 -8.12
C GLY A 34 -9.50 4.97 -9.44
N HIS A 35 -8.26 4.59 -9.76
CA HIS A 35 -7.58 4.89 -11.01
C HIS A 35 -6.59 3.75 -11.33
N GLY A 36 -6.62 3.21 -12.55
CA GLY A 36 -5.79 2.08 -12.98
C GLY A 36 -6.58 0.78 -13.16
N ASP A 37 -5.87 -0.29 -13.47
CA ASP A 37 -6.44 -1.64 -13.62
C ASP A 37 -6.71 -2.26 -12.25
N ASP A 38 -7.80 -3.03 -12.16
CA ASP A 38 -8.06 -3.92 -11.03
C ASP A 38 -6.93 -4.94 -10.87
N SER A 39 -6.56 -5.21 -9.62
CA SER A 39 -5.47 -6.13 -9.31
C SER A 39 -5.76 -6.88 -8.01
N THR A 40 -4.92 -7.87 -7.72
CA THR A 40 -4.98 -8.63 -6.47
C THR A 40 -3.83 -8.27 -5.56
N LEU A 41 -4.04 -8.41 -4.25
CA LEU A 41 -3.00 -8.13 -3.25
C LEU A 41 -1.73 -8.95 -3.52
N GLY A 42 -1.86 -10.23 -3.87
CA GLY A 42 -0.71 -11.10 -4.16
C GLY A 42 0.15 -10.61 -5.31
N LYS A 43 -0.47 -9.99 -6.33
CA LYS A 43 0.22 -9.47 -7.51
C LYS A 43 1.01 -8.19 -7.19
N GLU A 44 0.53 -7.40 -6.24
CA GLU A 44 1.13 -6.12 -5.80
C GLU A 44 2.04 -6.27 -4.57
N ARG A 45 1.98 -7.40 -3.86
CA ARG A 45 2.83 -7.73 -2.71
C ARG A 45 4.35 -7.53 -2.95
N PRO A 46 4.94 -7.93 -4.10
CA PRO A 46 6.35 -7.63 -4.37
C PRO A 46 6.63 -6.13 -4.56
N SER A 47 5.62 -5.32 -4.92
CA SER A 47 5.74 -3.86 -5.09
C SER A 47 5.89 -3.11 -3.76
N LEU A 48 5.49 -3.70 -2.63
CA LEU A 48 5.60 -3.09 -1.29
C LEU A 48 7.03 -2.63 -0.95
N ALA A 49 8.03 -3.44 -1.31
CA ALA A 49 9.44 -3.11 -1.06
C ALA A 49 9.88 -1.88 -1.88
N GLU A 50 9.41 -1.77 -3.12
CA GLU A 50 9.67 -0.61 -3.97
C GLU A 50 8.99 0.65 -3.41
N TRP A 51 7.72 0.54 -2.99
CA TRP A 51 6.97 1.66 -2.42
C TRP A 51 7.62 2.18 -1.14
N ARG A 52 8.07 1.28 -0.25
CA ARG A 52 8.87 1.65 0.93
C ARG A 52 10.15 2.39 0.56
N SER A 53 10.87 1.91 -0.45
CA SER A 53 12.12 2.53 -0.87
C SER A 53 11.92 3.89 -1.57
N ARG A 54 10.73 4.15 -2.13
CA ARG A 54 10.39 5.42 -2.77
C ARG A 54 10.04 6.54 -1.78
N GLY A 55 9.44 6.23 -0.63
CA GLY A 55 9.32 7.14 0.52
C GLY A 55 8.61 8.49 0.28
N TRP A 56 7.53 8.51 -0.51
CA TRP A 56 6.95 9.74 -1.09
C TRP A 56 5.77 10.33 -0.30
#